data_AF-A0AA37S9R0-F1
#
_entry.id   AF-A0AA37S9R0-F1
#
_cell.length_a   1.000
_cell.length_b   1.000
_cell.length_c   1.000
_cell.angle_alpha   90.00
_cell.angle_beta   90.00
_cell.angle_gamma   90.00
#
_symmetry.space_group_name_H-M   'P 1'
#
loop_
_entity.id
_entity.type
_entity.pdbx_description
1 polymer ?
#
loop_
_entity_poly.entity_id
_entity_poly.type
_entity_poly.pdbx_seq_one_letter_code
_entity_poly.pdbx_strand_id
1 'polypeptide(L)'
;MSSSSYTQSNPMTGTNIIDLSQLTSLTTIYQKLMSGFHITENDLILWQSLDQHLSSYQALFSGLGYNLIKDARGYFYFSTPDTSVTMTKTSRRIALFLYTLIEFWADKGYDPVAALFEQTLSRDTFEKLFHQNASIYEQIDITSPSDIRNEVIKRMVRLGFAKEIGKEYKLLAPCYRYIDAVMELSDKFSMSDSPLDDEDEQATLVPEENQ
;
A
#
# COMPACT_ATOMS: atom_id res chain seq x y z
N MET A 1 -40.01 -43.46 24.01
CA MET A 1 -39.84 -43.58 22.55
C MET A 1 -40.01 -42.19 21.96
N SER A 2 -38.87 -41.56 21.71
CA SER A 2 -38.70 -40.21 21.19
C SER A 2 -39.00 -40.15 19.70
N SER A 3 -39.48 -39.00 19.21
CA SER A 3 -39.08 -38.39 17.94
C SER A 3 -39.70 -36.99 17.83
N SER A 4 -39.07 -36.01 18.47
CA SER A 4 -39.27 -34.59 18.16
C SER A 4 -38.34 -34.24 17.01
N SER A 5 -38.92 -33.99 15.84
CA SER A 5 -38.21 -33.47 14.67
C SER A 5 -37.90 -31.99 14.88
N TYR A 6 -36.66 -31.71 15.28
CA TYR A 6 -36.05 -30.39 15.15
C TYR A 6 -35.83 -30.11 13.65
N THR A 7 -36.67 -29.29 13.03
CA THR A 7 -36.29 -28.60 11.80
C THR A 7 -35.42 -27.41 12.17
N GLN A 8 -34.11 -27.67 12.22
CA GLN A 8 -33.07 -26.67 12.28
C GLN A 8 -33.09 -25.89 10.96
N SER A 9 -33.70 -24.70 10.96
CA SER A 9 -33.61 -23.76 9.85
C SER A 9 -32.17 -23.25 9.77
N ASN A 10 -31.41 -23.84 8.86
CA ASN A 10 -30.08 -23.41 8.47
C ASN A 10 -30.14 -21.93 8.02
N PRO A 11 -29.35 -20.99 8.57
CA PRO A 11 -29.23 -19.66 7.99
C PRO A 11 -28.40 -19.80 6.70
N MET A 12 -29.09 -20.14 5.60
CA MET A 12 -28.52 -20.03 4.26
C MET A 12 -28.11 -18.57 4.06
N THR A 13 -26.79 -18.34 4.10
CA THR A 13 -26.04 -17.30 3.40
C THR A 13 -26.94 -16.31 2.66
N GLY A 14 -27.11 -15.12 3.23
CA GLY A 14 -27.79 -14.03 2.53
C GLY A 14 -27.11 -13.82 1.18
N THR A 15 -27.75 -14.24 0.10
CA THR A 15 -27.29 -13.96 -1.25
C THR A 15 -27.23 -12.44 -1.36
N ASN A 16 -26.03 -11.88 -1.40
CA ASN A 16 -25.85 -10.46 -1.60
C ASN A 16 -26.32 -10.17 -3.03
N ILE A 17 -27.57 -9.73 -3.18
CA ILE A 17 -28.16 -9.45 -4.49
C ILE A 17 -27.48 -8.17 -5.00
N ILE A 18 -26.64 -8.33 -6.02
CA ILE A 18 -25.94 -7.21 -6.65
C ILE A 18 -26.85 -6.64 -7.75
N ASP A 19 -27.31 -5.40 -7.56
CA ASP A 19 -27.97 -4.65 -8.61
C ASP A 19 -26.92 -4.03 -9.55
N LEU A 20 -26.64 -4.72 -10.66
CA LEU A 20 -25.66 -4.27 -11.66
C LEU A 20 -26.02 -2.92 -12.30
N SER A 21 -27.30 -2.50 -12.28
CA SER A 21 -27.72 -1.22 -12.87
C SER A 21 -27.18 -0.01 -12.10
N GLN A 22 -26.84 -0.19 -10.81
CA GLN A 22 -26.25 0.85 -9.96
C GLN A 22 -24.74 1.00 -10.17
N LEU A 23 -24.09 0.03 -10.83
CA LEU A 23 -22.65 0.00 -11.03
C LEU A 23 -22.25 0.70 -12.34
N THR A 24 -22.60 1.98 -12.46
CA THR A 24 -22.57 2.78 -13.71
C THR A 24 -21.21 2.91 -14.39
N SER A 25 -20.10 2.65 -13.69
CA SER A 25 -18.73 2.70 -14.22
C SER A 25 -17.96 1.38 -14.10
N LEU A 26 -18.66 0.25 -13.93
CA LEU A 26 -18.06 -1.05 -13.61
C LEU A 26 -16.89 -1.44 -14.53
N THR A 27 -17.08 -1.38 -15.85
CA THR A 27 -16.04 -1.76 -16.82
C THR A 27 -14.78 -0.93 -16.67
N THR A 28 -14.92 0.39 -16.55
CA THR A 28 -13.78 1.31 -16.42
C THR A 28 -13.07 1.13 -15.08
N ILE A 29 -13.84 0.97 -13.99
CA ILE A 29 -13.30 0.68 -12.65
C ILE A 29 -12.47 -0.60 -12.68
N TYR A 30 -13.05 -1.69 -13.22
CA TYR A 30 -12.38 -2.98 -13.32
C TYR A 30 -11.07 -2.88 -14.11
N GLN A 31 -11.09 -2.26 -15.29
CA GLN A 31 -9.89 -2.10 -16.13
C GLN A 31 -8.80 -1.30 -15.43
N LYS A 32 -9.15 -0.22 -14.71
CA LYS A 32 -8.17 0.57 -13.96
C LYS A 32 -7.57 -0.26 -12.83
N LEU A 33 -8.39 -0.85 -11.97
CA LEU A 33 -7.92 -1.65 -10.84
C LEU A 33 -7.06 -2.84 -11.29
N MET A 34 -7.45 -3.53 -12.36
CA MET A 34 -6.68 -4.63 -12.96
C MET A 34 -5.29 -4.23 -13.45
N SER A 35 -5.11 -2.98 -13.88
CA SER A 35 -3.79 -2.47 -14.28
C SER A 35 -2.89 -2.11 -13.09
N GLY A 36 -3.39 -2.26 -11.86
CA GLY A 36 -2.72 -1.85 -10.63
C GLY A 36 -2.91 -0.35 -10.31
N PHE A 37 -3.86 0.32 -10.96
CA PHE A 37 -4.17 1.71 -10.72
C PHE A 37 -4.89 1.89 -9.38
N HIS A 38 -4.48 2.89 -8.60
CA HIS A 38 -5.14 3.30 -7.37
C HIS A 38 -6.12 4.43 -7.67
N ILE A 39 -7.42 4.16 -7.51
CA ILE A 39 -8.47 5.14 -7.79
C ILE A 39 -8.57 6.08 -6.58
N THR A 40 -8.34 7.36 -6.81
CA THR A 40 -8.39 8.42 -5.78
C THR A 40 -9.52 9.40 -6.06
N GLU A 41 -9.76 10.36 -5.19
CA GLU A 41 -10.72 11.47 -5.42
C GLU A 41 -10.43 12.28 -6.71
N ASN A 42 -9.21 12.19 -7.26
CA ASN A 42 -8.87 12.81 -8.55
C ASN A 42 -9.61 12.13 -9.72
N ASP A 43 -10.11 10.91 -9.53
CA ASP A 43 -10.94 10.16 -10.46
C ASP A 43 -12.41 10.22 -10.02
N LEU A 44 -12.91 11.44 -9.74
CA LEU A 44 -14.14 11.72 -8.98
C LEU A 44 -15.32 10.78 -9.30
N ILE A 45 -15.63 10.58 -10.59
CA ILE A 45 -16.77 9.75 -11.01
C ILE A 45 -16.58 8.28 -10.58
N LEU A 46 -15.39 7.73 -10.80
CA LEU A 46 -15.07 6.34 -10.46
C LEU A 46 -15.01 6.16 -8.95
N TRP A 47 -14.38 7.12 -8.27
CA TRP A 47 -14.26 7.14 -6.82
C TRP A 47 -15.64 7.19 -6.14
N GLN A 48 -16.53 8.09 -6.58
CA GLN A 48 -17.89 8.19 -6.03
C GLN A 48 -18.70 6.92 -6.27
N SER A 49 -18.58 6.31 -7.46
CA SER A 49 -19.26 5.06 -7.77
C SER A 49 -18.80 3.92 -6.84
N LEU A 50 -17.49 3.80 -6.61
CA LEU A 50 -16.92 2.85 -5.66
C LEU A 50 -17.34 3.14 -4.22
N ASP A 51 -17.36 4.41 -3.81
CA ASP A 51 -17.68 4.82 -2.45
C ASP A 51 -19.15 4.56 -2.10
N GLN A 52 -20.07 4.89 -3.01
CA GLN A 52 -21.52 4.73 -2.83
C GLN A 52 -21.96 3.26 -2.82
N HIS A 53 -21.27 2.40 -3.58
CA HIS A 53 -21.67 1.00 -3.79
C HIS A 53 -20.55 0.01 -3.39
N LEU A 54 -19.74 0.36 -2.38
CA LEU A 54 -18.54 -0.39 -1.99
C LEU A 54 -18.82 -1.87 -1.78
N SER A 55 -19.83 -2.21 -0.97
CA SER A 55 -20.14 -3.62 -0.65
C SER A 55 -20.55 -4.42 -1.90
N SER A 56 -21.24 -3.80 -2.86
CA SER A 56 -21.63 -4.44 -4.12
C SER A 56 -20.42 -4.69 -5.02
N TYR A 57 -19.51 -3.70 -5.14
CA TYR A 57 -18.26 -3.87 -5.87
C TYR A 57 -17.35 -4.93 -5.22
N GLN A 58 -17.23 -4.93 -3.89
CA GLN A 58 -16.47 -5.95 -3.16
C GLN A 58 -17.03 -7.35 -3.36
N ALA A 59 -18.34 -7.54 -3.23
CA ALA A 59 -18.99 -8.83 -3.47
C ALA A 59 -18.78 -9.30 -4.91
N LEU A 60 -18.95 -8.42 -5.90
CA LEU A 60 -18.74 -8.72 -7.31
C LEU A 60 -17.29 -9.14 -7.58
N PHE A 61 -16.32 -8.31 -7.17
CA PHE A 61 -14.91 -8.56 -7.45
C PHE A 61 -14.37 -9.75 -6.67
N SER A 62 -14.84 -9.98 -5.44
CA SER A 62 -14.50 -11.18 -4.66
C SER A 62 -14.98 -12.46 -5.37
N GLY A 63 -16.18 -12.44 -5.96
CA GLY A 63 -16.67 -13.54 -6.80
C GLY A 63 -15.84 -13.81 -8.05
N LEU A 64 -15.04 -12.83 -8.50
CA LEU A 64 -14.09 -12.95 -9.61
C LEU A 64 -12.65 -13.26 -9.15
N GLY A 65 -12.41 -13.41 -7.84
CA GLY A 65 -11.09 -13.67 -7.27
C GLY A 65 -10.23 -12.43 -7.02
N TYR A 66 -10.81 -11.23 -7.08
CA TYR A 66 -10.12 -9.98 -6.75
C TYR A 66 -10.52 -9.48 -5.38
N ASN A 67 -9.57 -8.90 -4.65
CA ASN A 67 -9.83 -8.29 -3.36
C ASN A 67 -9.78 -6.76 -3.48
N LEU A 68 -10.95 -6.12 -3.50
CA LEU A 68 -11.08 -4.66 -3.53
C LEU A 68 -10.94 -4.08 -2.12
N ILE A 69 -9.92 -3.24 -1.94
CA ILE A 69 -9.66 -2.53 -0.69
C ILE A 69 -10.00 -1.05 -0.86
N LYS A 70 -10.69 -0.48 0.15
CA LYS A 70 -10.76 0.95 0.41
C LYS A 70 -9.80 1.27 1.56
N ASP A 71 -8.74 2.00 1.27
CA ASP A 71 -7.80 2.47 2.29
C ASP A 71 -8.43 3.59 3.13
N ALA A 72 -8.05 3.68 4.40
CA ALA A 72 -8.52 4.72 5.32
C ALA A 72 -8.22 6.15 4.83
N ARG A 73 -7.20 6.31 3.98
CA ARG A 73 -6.81 7.58 3.35
C ARG A 73 -7.60 7.90 2.09
N GLY A 74 -8.67 7.14 1.78
CA GLY A 74 -9.67 7.52 0.79
C GLY A 74 -9.35 7.13 -0.65
N TYR A 75 -8.62 6.03 -0.88
CA TYR A 75 -8.37 5.49 -2.22
C TYR A 75 -8.68 4.00 -2.31
N PHE A 76 -8.87 3.51 -3.54
CA PHE A 76 -9.25 2.13 -3.82
C PHE A 76 -8.20 1.42 -4.68
N TYR A 77 -7.97 0.13 -4.42
CA TYR A 77 -7.07 -0.70 -5.22
C TYR A 77 -7.41 -2.19 -5.09
N PHE A 78 -6.89 -3.02 -6.00
CA PHE A 78 -6.89 -4.47 -5.82
C PHE A 78 -5.63 -4.91 -5.07
N SER A 79 -5.80 -5.63 -3.95
CA SER A 79 -4.66 -6.24 -3.27
C SER A 79 -4.15 -7.43 -4.08
N THR A 80 -2.83 -7.58 -4.16
CA THR A 80 -2.20 -8.77 -4.72
C THR A 80 -2.18 -9.89 -3.68
N PRO A 81 -2.50 -11.15 -4.03
CA PRO A 81 -2.31 -12.29 -3.13
C PRO A 81 -0.83 -12.45 -2.76
N ASP A 82 -0.55 -12.89 -1.52
CA ASP A 82 0.80 -13.05 -0.91
C ASP A 82 1.70 -14.12 -1.56
N THR A 83 1.49 -14.48 -2.82
CA THR A 83 2.39 -15.37 -3.57
C THR A 83 3.69 -14.65 -3.92
N SER A 84 4.72 -14.89 -3.10
CA SER A 84 6.12 -14.47 -3.25
C SER A 84 6.33 -13.10 -3.90
N VAL A 85 6.29 -12.05 -3.06
CA VAL A 85 6.53 -10.65 -3.43
C VAL A 85 7.96 -10.47 -3.95
N THR A 86 8.19 -10.84 -5.21
CA THR A 86 9.34 -10.34 -5.95
C THR A 86 9.02 -8.90 -6.31
N MET A 87 9.63 -7.94 -5.63
CA MET A 87 9.46 -6.53 -5.96
C MET A 87 9.76 -6.31 -7.44
N THR A 88 8.76 -5.85 -8.18
CA THR A 88 8.93 -5.52 -9.60
C THR A 88 9.95 -4.40 -9.77
N LYS A 89 10.60 -4.32 -10.94
CA LYS A 89 11.52 -3.21 -11.27
C LYS A 89 10.87 -1.84 -11.02
N THR A 90 9.58 -1.72 -11.34
CA THR A 90 8.79 -0.51 -11.08
C THR A 90 8.66 -0.22 -9.59
N SER A 91 8.31 -1.23 -8.77
CA SER A 91 8.17 -1.06 -7.33
C SER A 91 9.48 -0.59 -6.69
N ARG A 92 10.62 -1.21 -7.04
CA ARG A 92 11.95 -0.81 -6.55
C ARG A 92 12.30 0.63 -6.89
N ARG A 93 12.01 1.06 -8.13
CA ARG A 93 12.25 2.44 -8.58
C ARG A 93 11.39 3.46 -7.85
N ILE A 94 10.12 3.14 -7.60
CA ILE A 94 9.23 4.02 -6.83
C ILE A 94 9.70 4.10 -5.38
N ALA A 95 10.07 2.98 -4.76
CA ALA A 95 10.59 2.94 -3.40
C ALA A 95 11.85 3.79 -3.25
N LEU A 96 12.85 3.61 -4.13
CA LEU A 96 14.08 4.43 -4.09
C LEU A 96 13.76 5.92 -4.31
N PHE A 97 12.89 6.24 -5.25
CA PHE A 97 12.50 7.62 -5.51
C PHE A 97 11.88 8.28 -4.28
N LEU A 98 10.91 7.62 -3.63
CA LEU A 98 10.29 8.11 -2.40
C LEU A 98 11.31 8.26 -1.27
N TYR A 99 12.22 7.30 -1.10
CA TYR A 99 13.31 7.38 -0.13
C TYR A 99 14.18 8.62 -0.35
N THR A 100 14.70 8.83 -1.56
CA THR A 100 15.54 10.01 -1.85
C THR A 100 14.78 11.33 -1.70
N LEU A 101 13.47 11.31 -1.92
CA LEU A 101 12.63 12.50 -1.76
C LEU A 101 12.37 12.82 -0.29
N ILE A 102 12.21 11.80 0.56
CA ILE A 102 12.14 11.95 2.03
C ILE A 102 13.44 12.58 2.53
N GLU A 103 14.60 12.04 2.15
CA GLU A 103 15.91 12.60 2.52
C GLU A 103 16.06 14.06 2.05
N PHE A 104 15.72 14.32 0.79
CA PHE A 104 15.81 15.67 0.21
C PHE A 104 14.98 16.72 0.96
N TRP A 105 13.80 16.36 1.47
CA TRP A 105 12.98 17.27 2.25
C TRP A 105 13.47 17.39 3.69
N ALA A 106 13.95 16.30 4.29
CA ALA A 106 14.54 16.30 5.62
C ALA A 106 15.79 17.20 5.67
N ASP A 107 16.66 17.14 4.67
CA ASP A 107 17.86 17.99 4.53
C ASP A 107 17.53 19.48 4.44
N LYS A 108 16.30 19.81 4.01
CA LYS A 108 15.78 21.18 3.95
C LYS A 108 15.03 21.60 5.23
N GLY A 109 14.95 20.74 6.23
CA GLY A 109 14.30 21.00 7.51
C GLY A 109 12.77 20.87 7.50
N TYR A 110 12.18 20.26 6.47
CA TYR A 110 10.74 19.96 6.47
C TYR A 110 10.45 18.68 7.24
N ASP A 111 9.19 18.51 7.71
CA ASP A 111 8.66 17.16 7.96
C ASP A 111 8.62 16.43 6.61
N PRO A 112 9.45 15.39 6.42
CA PRO A 112 9.62 14.80 5.11
C PRO A 112 8.36 14.09 4.62
N VAL A 113 7.56 13.48 5.52
CA VAL A 113 6.34 12.77 5.12
C VAL A 113 5.26 13.77 4.72
N ALA A 114 5.08 14.85 5.46
CA ALA A 114 4.15 15.91 5.09
C ALA A 114 4.55 16.56 3.74
N ALA A 115 5.83 16.87 3.58
CA ALA A 115 6.36 17.50 2.38
C ALA A 115 6.13 16.69 1.10
N LEU A 116 6.14 15.35 1.17
CA LEU A 116 5.81 14.48 0.03
C LEU A 116 4.47 14.83 -0.63
N PHE A 117 3.47 15.18 0.18
CA PHE A 117 2.08 15.39 -0.29
C PHE A 117 1.68 16.86 -0.41
N GLU A 118 2.45 17.76 0.20
CA GLU A 118 2.22 19.21 0.11
C GLU A 118 2.95 19.84 -1.09
N GLN A 119 4.17 19.38 -1.37
CA GLN A 119 5.03 19.97 -2.40
C GLN A 119 4.73 19.43 -3.81
N THR A 120 5.04 20.23 -4.81
CA THR A 120 5.08 19.79 -6.20
C THR A 120 6.49 19.44 -6.64
N LEU A 121 6.58 18.52 -7.60
CA LEU A 121 7.82 18.00 -8.15
C LEU A 121 8.01 18.57 -9.55
N SER A 122 9.10 19.29 -9.73
CA SER A 122 9.45 19.91 -11.00
C SER A 122 10.68 19.24 -11.62
N ARG A 123 11.05 19.69 -12.83
CA ARG A 123 12.29 19.25 -13.48
C ARG A 123 13.53 19.54 -12.62
N ASP A 124 13.56 20.68 -11.93
CA ASP A 124 14.65 21.07 -11.03
C ASP A 124 14.75 20.11 -9.83
N THR A 125 13.61 19.66 -9.30
CA THR A 125 13.59 18.63 -8.23
C THR A 125 14.25 17.34 -8.70
N PHE A 126 13.94 16.88 -9.91
CA PHE A 126 14.52 15.64 -10.45
C PHE A 126 16.02 15.76 -10.72
N GLU A 127 16.49 16.92 -11.20
CA GLU A 127 17.93 17.17 -11.41
C GLU A 127 18.70 17.12 -10.09
N LYS A 128 18.18 17.76 -9.05
CA LYS A 128 18.80 17.75 -7.72
C LYS A 128 18.84 16.36 -7.10
N LEU A 129 17.70 15.65 -7.11
CA LEU A 129 17.62 14.29 -6.59
C LEU A 129 18.59 13.35 -7.29
N PHE A 130 18.68 13.42 -8.62
CA PHE A 130 19.58 12.58 -9.38
C PHE A 130 21.05 12.87 -9.04
N HIS A 131 21.47 14.14 -9.05
CA HIS A 131 22.87 14.49 -8.77
C HIS A 131 23.31 14.15 -7.35
N GLN A 132 22.42 14.30 -6.36
CA GLN A 132 22.72 13.97 -4.97
C GLN A 132 22.80 12.45 -4.73
N ASN A 133 22.15 11.64 -5.57
CA ASN A 133 21.94 10.21 -5.35
C ASN A 133 22.34 9.35 -6.57
N ALA A 134 23.27 9.83 -7.41
CA ALA A 134 23.55 9.22 -8.71
C ALA A 134 23.95 7.73 -8.60
N SER A 135 24.81 7.40 -7.62
CA SER A 135 25.31 6.04 -7.42
C SER A 135 24.24 5.01 -7.08
N ILE A 136 23.20 5.38 -6.31
CA ILE A 136 22.11 4.47 -5.94
C ILE A 136 21.05 4.39 -7.04
N TYR A 137 20.86 5.46 -7.83
CA TYR A 137 20.01 5.44 -9.01
C TYR A 137 20.58 4.56 -10.13
N GLU A 138 21.89 4.60 -10.36
CA GLU A 138 22.56 3.75 -11.35
C GLU A 138 22.36 2.25 -11.07
N GLN A 139 22.34 1.84 -9.79
CA GLN A 139 22.09 0.45 -9.39
C GLN A 139 20.70 -0.08 -9.79
N ILE A 140 19.76 0.79 -10.14
CA ILE A 140 18.41 0.42 -10.56
C ILE A 140 18.08 0.87 -12.00
N ASP A 141 19.12 1.06 -12.81
CA ASP A 141 19.08 1.49 -14.21
C ASP A 141 18.37 2.84 -14.38
N ILE A 142 18.67 3.82 -13.54
CA ILE A 142 18.27 5.23 -13.71
C ILE A 142 19.56 6.03 -13.86
N THR A 143 19.85 6.53 -15.05
CA THR A 143 21.16 7.11 -15.39
C THR A 143 21.07 8.59 -15.76
N SER A 144 19.88 9.18 -15.69
CA SER A 144 19.68 10.61 -15.94
C SER A 144 18.46 11.16 -15.17
N PRO A 145 18.40 12.50 -14.95
CA PRO A 145 17.20 13.15 -14.42
C PRO A 145 15.94 12.90 -15.29
N SER A 146 16.11 12.74 -16.60
CA SER A 146 15.01 12.38 -17.50
C SER A 146 14.42 11.01 -17.23
N ASP A 147 15.21 10.06 -16.73
CA ASP A 147 14.74 8.70 -16.43
C ASP A 147 13.89 8.69 -15.16
N ILE A 148 14.20 9.53 -14.16
CA ILE A 148 13.31 9.76 -13.01
C ILE A 148 11.92 10.18 -13.51
N ARG A 149 11.86 11.16 -14.41
CA ARG A 149 10.58 11.59 -14.98
C ARG A 149 9.91 10.49 -15.80
N ASN A 150 10.64 9.87 -16.73
CA ASN A 150 10.06 9.00 -17.76
C ASN A 150 9.73 7.60 -17.25
N GLU A 151 10.55 7.07 -16.35
CA GLU A 151 10.46 5.68 -15.88
C GLU A 151 9.85 5.56 -14.49
N VAL A 152 9.93 6.61 -13.67
CA VAL A 152 9.36 6.62 -12.30
C VAL A 152 8.09 7.45 -12.26
N ILE A 153 8.16 8.76 -12.45
CA ILE A 153 7.01 9.66 -12.27
C ILE A 153 5.87 9.33 -13.25
N LYS A 154 6.15 9.19 -14.54
CA LYS A 154 5.11 8.79 -15.52
C LYS A 154 4.48 7.44 -15.17
N ARG A 155 5.25 6.53 -14.59
CA ARG A 155 4.73 5.24 -14.14
C ARG A 155 3.87 5.40 -12.89
N MET A 156 4.26 6.24 -11.95
CA MET A 156 3.45 6.60 -10.77
C MET A 156 2.11 7.22 -11.19
N VAL A 157 2.10 8.12 -12.18
CA VAL A 157 0.86 8.68 -12.75
C VAL A 157 -0.03 7.59 -13.34
N ARG A 158 0.54 6.67 -14.14
CA ARG A 158 -0.19 5.54 -14.73
C ARG A 158 -0.71 4.52 -13.71
N LEU A 159 -0.28 4.61 -12.45
CA LEU A 159 -0.68 3.71 -11.37
C LEU A 159 -1.50 4.41 -10.27
N GLY A 160 -1.81 5.71 -10.45
CA GLY A 160 -2.58 6.49 -9.47
C GLY A 160 -1.80 6.95 -8.24
N PHE A 161 -0.47 6.84 -8.24
CA PHE A 161 0.39 7.33 -7.15
C PHE A 161 0.71 8.82 -7.25
N ALA A 162 0.56 9.41 -8.43
CA ALA A 162 0.85 10.82 -8.69
C ALA A 162 -0.14 11.38 -9.72
N LYS A 163 -0.24 12.71 -9.78
CA LYS A 163 -0.93 13.43 -10.85
C LYS A 163 -0.03 14.49 -11.46
N GLU A 164 -0.26 14.78 -12.73
CA GLU A 164 0.38 15.90 -13.43
C GLU A 164 -0.44 17.18 -13.21
N ILE A 165 0.23 18.29 -12.88
CA ILE A 165 -0.35 19.62 -12.70
C ILE A 165 0.47 20.58 -13.57
N GLY A 166 0.00 20.83 -14.79
CA GLY A 166 0.76 21.62 -15.77
C GLY A 166 2.06 20.93 -16.17
N LYS A 167 3.20 21.47 -15.73
CA LYS A 167 4.54 20.88 -15.97
C LYS A 167 5.14 20.20 -14.73
N GLU A 168 4.40 20.18 -13.64
CA GLU A 168 4.82 19.63 -12.36
C GLU A 168 4.00 18.38 -12.01
N TYR A 169 4.41 17.69 -10.97
CA TYR A 169 3.74 16.49 -10.49
C TYR A 169 3.46 16.61 -9.00
N LYS A 170 2.34 16.04 -8.56
CA LYS A 170 1.98 15.97 -7.14
C LYS A 170 1.77 14.51 -6.75
N LEU A 171 2.40 14.07 -5.66
CA LEU A 171 2.17 12.74 -5.12
C LEU A 171 0.79 12.66 -4.47
N LEU A 172 0.21 11.46 -4.50
CA LEU A 172 -1.11 11.16 -3.97
C LEU A 172 -1.01 10.15 -2.84
N ALA A 173 -2.04 10.11 -1.98
CA ALA A 173 -2.13 9.25 -0.81
C ALA A 173 -1.72 7.77 -1.02
N PRO A 174 -1.95 7.12 -2.19
CA PRO A 174 -1.44 5.77 -2.41
C PRO A 174 0.06 5.58 -2.16
N CYS A 175 0.90 6.64 -2.21
CA CYS A 175 2.33 6.52 -1.88
C CYS A 175 2.58 6.07 -0.44
N TYR A 176 1.64 6.27 0.49
CA TYR A 176 1.75 5.73 1.85
C TYR A 176 1.91 4.21 1.88
N ARG A 177 1.47 3.48 0.85
CA ARG A 177 1.70 2.02 0.78
C ARG A 177 3.18 1.62 0.82
N TYR A 178 4.07 2.46 0.31
CA TYR A 178 5.51 2.21 0.40
C TYR A 178 6.06 2.56 1.77
N ILE A 179 5.53 3.61 2.40
CA ILE A 179 5.93 4.06 3.74
C ILE A 179 5.49 3.03 4.78
N ASP A 180 4.21 2.64 4.75
CA ASP A 180 3.62 1.65 5.64
C ASP A 180 4.35 0.29 5.49
N ALA A 181 4.69 -0.13 4.27
CA ALA A 181 5.44 -1.36 4.05
C ALA A 181 6.85 -1.36 4.68
N VAL A 182 7.52 -0.20 4.73
CA VAL A 182 8.82 -0.08 5.42
C VAL A 182 8.63 -0.13 6.94
N MET A 183 7.60 0.52 7.47
CA MET A 183 7.27 0.50 8.90
C MET A 183 6.89 -0.90 9.39
N GLU A 184 6.09 -1.63 8.62
CA GLU A 184 5.73 -3.02 8.94
C GLU A 184 6.95 -3.95 8.93
N LEU A 185 7.95 -3.70 8.06
CA LEU A 185 9.20 -4.45 8.06
C LEU A 185 10.02 -4.14 9.31
N SER A 186 10.18 -2.86 9.69
CA SER A 186 10.91 -2.50 10.91
C SER A 186 10.30 -3.11 12.16
N ASP A 187 8.97 -3.13 12.27
CA ASP A 187 8.27 -3.73 13.41
C ASP A 187 8.53 -5.24 13.48
N LYS A 188 8.49 -5.95 12.34
CA LYS A 188 8.81 -7.39 12.28
C LYS A 188 10.24 -7.69 12.70
N PHE A 189 11.21 -6.86 12.30
CA PHE A 189 12.61 -7.02 12.73
C PHE A 189 12.81 -6.71 14.22
N SER A 190 12.06 -5.75 14.79
CA SER A 190 12.11 -5.43 16.22
C SER A 190 11.52 -6.53 17.11
N MET A 191 10.52 -7.28 16.61
CA MET A 191 9.88 -8.38 17.33
C MET A 191 10.67 -9.69 17.27
N SER A 192 11.63 -9.83 16.35
CA SER A 192 12.52 -11.00 16.28
C SER A 192 13.76 -10.92 17.18
N ASP A 193 13.99 -9.78 17.85
CA ASP A 193 15.15 -9.53 18.72
C ASP A 193 14.82 -9.64 20.23
N SER A 194 13.68 -10.26 20.61
CA SER A 194 13.43 -10.62 22.01
C SER A 194 14.43 -11.69 22.46
N PRO A 195 15.27 -11.43 23.48
CA PRO A 195 16.14 -12.45 24.05
C PRO A 195 15.29 -13.63 24.54
N LEU A 196 15.80 -14.84 24.32
CA LEU A 196 15.32 -16.05 24.97
C LEU A 196 15.27 -15.79 26.48
N ASP A 197 14.16 -16.16 27.12
CA ASP A 197 14.10 -16.31 28.57
C ASP A 197 15.18 -17.33 28.96
N ASP A 198 16.35 -16.85 29.36
CA ASP A 198 17.30 -17.61 30.15
C ASP A 198 16.60 -17.88 31.50
N GLU A 199 15.96 -19.04 31.62
CA GLU A 199 15.61 -19.61 32.93
C GLU A 199 16.92 -19.93 33.66
N ASP A 200 17.51 -18.92 34.30
CA ASP A 200 18.57 -19.06 35.29
C ASP A 200 18.06 -19.91 36.46
N GLU A 201 18.43 -21.18 36.42
CA GLU A 201 19.10 -21.92 37.49
C GLU A 201 18.79 -21.41 38.91
N GLN A 202 17.68 -21.87 39.50
CA GLN A 202 17.46 -21.74 40.93
C GLN A 202 18.48 -22.59 41.70
N ALA A 203 19.52 -21.92 42.18
CA ALA A 203 20.37 -22.39 43.26
C ALA A 203 19.50 -22.76 44.47
N THR A 204 19.34 -24.07 44.69
CA THR A 204 18.77 -24.60 45.93
C THR A 204 19.84 -24.55 47.02
N LEU A 205 19.90 -23.43 47.72
CA LEU A 205 20.52 -23.34 49.04
C LEU A 205 19.63 -24.09 50.03
N VAL A 206 20.06 -25.28 50.45
CA VAL A 206 19.43 -26.05 51.52
C VAL A 206 19.85 -25.42 52.86
N PRO A 207 18.94 -24.98 53.74
CA PRO A 207 19.30 -24.60 55.10
C PRO A 207 19.46 -25.85 55.97
N GLU A 208 20.54 -25.88 56.75
CA GLU A 208 20.71 -26.77 57.89
C GLU A 208 19.56 -26.59 58.90
N GLU A 209 18.85 -27.67 59.23
CA GLU A 209 18.13 -27.80 60.50
C GLU A 209 18.45 -29.15 61.15
N ASN A 210 19.16 -29.05 62.28
CA ASN A 210 19.08 -29.84 63.51
C ASN A 210 18.59 -31.30 63.45
N GLN A 211 19.51 -32.23 63.74
CA GLN A 211 19.42 -33.14 64.90
C GLN A 211 20.80 -33.65 65.31
#